data_AF-A0A4P6YI83-F1
#
_entry.id   AF-A0A4P6YI83-F1
#
_cell.length_a   1.000
_cell.length_b   1.000
_cell.length_c   1.000
_cell.angle_alpha   90.00
_cell.angle_beta   90.00
_cell.angle_gamma   90.00
#
_symmetry.space_group_name_H-M   'P 1'
#
loop_
_entity.id
_entity.type
_entity.pdbx_description
1 polymer ?
#
loop_
_entity_poly.entity_id
_entity_poly.type
_entity_poly.pdbx_seq_one_letter_code
_entity_poly.pdbx_strand_id
1 'polypeptide(L)'
;MENKEMLAIINHIFSSIEKLIPTYLEIDEDKNISNGNLAVCIIDENQNVYGKMFGTNQPSLRNSYKLAWTKASQVWLTGVKTGEYERMVFTKEVDENANGILAPDLIGWEGGQPLVMKNGKKLSAGFSGFRGTTDLEIMVKALALAEQY
;
A
#
# COMPACT_ATOMS: atom_id res chain seq x y z
N MET A 1 6.04 21.01 -5.34
CA MET A 1 5.92 19.91 -6.31
C MET A 1 4.62 20.10 -7.04
N GLU A 2 4.69 20.49 -8.31
CA GLU A 2 3.50 20.65 -9.14
C GLU A 2 2.81 19.29 -9.31
N ASN A 3 1.50 19.28 -9.56
CA ASN A 3 0.72 18.05 -9.73
C ASN A 3 1.35 17.08 -10.76
N LYS A 4 2.03 17.62 -11.78
CA LYS A 4 2.76 16.85 -12.81
C LYS A 4 3.95 16.06 -12.26
N GLU A 5 4.74 16.65 -11.38
CA GLU A 5 5.89 15.99 -10.75
C GLU A 5 5.41 14.87 -9.82
N MET A 6 4.29 15.09 -9.10
CA MET A 6 3.66 14.04 -8.29
C MET A 6 3.18 12.87 -9.14
N LEU A 7 2.47 13.16 -10.23
CA LEU A 7 2.02 12.12 -11.13
C LEU A 7 3.20 11.33 -11.74
N ALA A 8 4.31 12.01 -12.06
CA ALA A 8 5.51 11.36 -12.57
C ALA A 8 6.12 10.40 -11.54
N ILE A 9 6.32 10.84 -10.28
CA ILE A 9 6.89 9.95 -9.26
C ILE A 9 5.98 8.76 -8.97
N ILE A 10 4.66 8.97 -8.89
CA ILE A 10 3.69 7.88 -8.67
C ILE A 10 3.75 6.87 -9.80
N ASN A 11 3.81 7.32 -11.06
CA ASN A 11 3.97 6.43 -12.19
C ASN A 11 5.30 5.66 -12.15
N HIS A 12 6.40 6.30 -11.74
CA HIS A 12 7.68 5.62 -11.56
C HIS A 12 7.66 4.59 -10.42
N ILE A 13 6.90 4.83 -9.34
CA ILE A 13 6.65 3.83 -8.28
C ILE A 13 5.94 2.63 -8.89
N PHE A 14 4.85 2.84 -9.63
CA PHE A 14 4.10 1.77 -10.27
C PHE A 14 4.92 0.96 -11.26
N SER A 15 5.76 1.61 -12.08
CA SER A 15 6.68 0.92 -12.98
C SER A 15 7.77 0.16 -12.24
N SER A 16 8.27 0.68 -11.11
CA SER A 16 9.26 -0.01 -10.28
C SER A 16 8.67 -1.25 -9.61
N ILE A 17 7.45 -1.17 -9.09
CA ILE A 17 6.70 -2.32 -8.58
C ILE A 17 6.56 -3.39 -9.66
N GLU A 18 6.13 -3.00 -10.86
CA GLU A 18 5.95 -3.92 -11.99
C GLU A 18 7.20 -4.72 -12.34
N LYS A 19 8.37 -4.06 -12.27
CA LYS A 19 9.68 -4.70 -12.48
C LYS A 19 10.11 -5.62 -11.34
N LEU A 20 9.70 -5.32 -10.11
CA LEU A 20 10.05 -6.09 -8.91
C LEU A 20 9.19 -7.35 -8.73
N ILE A 21 7.93 -7.31 -9.18
CA ILE A 21 6.95 -8.40 -9.02
C ILE A 21 7.50 -9.78 -9.42
N PRO A 22 8.16 -9.97 -10.59
CA PRO A 22 8.67 -11.28 -10.98
C PRO A 22 9.60 -11.91 -9.95
N THR A 23 10.49 -11.12 -9.33
CA THR A 23 11.43 -11.61 -8.30
C THR A 23 10.70 -12.10 -7.05
N TYR A 24 9.64 -11.41 -6.61
CA TYR A 24 8.86 -11.86 -5.46
C TYR A 24 7.97 -13.06 -5.78
N LEU A 25 7.58 -13.26 -7.05
CA LEU A 25 6.83 -14.44 -7.48
C LEU A 25 7.68 -15.71 -7.56
N GLU A 26 9.01 -15.61 -7.46
CA GLU A 26 9.90 -16.76 -7.28
C GLU A 26 9.80 -17.35 -5.86
N ILE A 27 9.24 -16.60 -4.90
CA ILE A 27 8.98 -17.06 -3.54
C ILE A 27 7.61 -17.71 -3.48
N ASP A 28 7.57 -19.01 -3.24
CA ASP A 28 6.32 -19.79 -3.26
C ASP A 28 5.28 -19.26 -2.27
N GLU A 29 5.70 -18.82 -1.08
CA GLU A 29 4.78 -18.27 -0.07
C GLU A 29 4.09 -16.98 -0.54
N ASP A 30 4.81 -16.13 -1.28
CA ASP A 30 4.24 -14.89 -1.83
C ASP A 30 3.36 -15.19 -3.04
N LYS A 31 3.80 -16.08 -3.92
CA LYS A 31 3.04 -16.51 -5.10
C LYS A 31 1.71 -17.15 -4.71
N ASN A 32 1.69 -18.00 -3.68
CA ASN A 32 0.52 -18.77 -3.29
C ASN A 32 -0.62 -17.92 -2.70
N ILE A 33 -0.38 -16.66 -2.32
CA ILE A 33 -1.41 -15.78 -1.73
C ILE A 33 -2.42 -15.30 -2.77
N SER A 34 -1.94 -14.87 -3.95
CA SER A 34 -2.79 -14.25 -4.97
C SER A 34 -2.55 -14.77 -6.38
N ASN A 35 -1.58 -15.68 -6.55
CA ASN A 35 -1.12 -16.17 -7.86
C ASN A 35 -0.79 -15.02 -8.83
N GLY A 36 -0.11 -13.99 -8.33
CA GLY A 36 0.28 -12.81 -9.11
C GLY A 36 -0.83 -11.80 -9.39
N ASN A 37 -1.95 -11.83 -8.65
CA ASN A 37 -3.03 -10.84 -8.75
C ASN A 37 -2.92 -9.82 -7.61
N LEU A 38 -2.18 -8.75 -7.88
CA LEU A 38 -1.70 -7.79 -6.91
C LEU A 38 -2.35 -6.43 -7.13
N ALA A 39 -2.35 -5.59 -6.11
CA ALA A 39 -2.81 -4.22 -6.22
C ALA A 39 -2.05 -3.28 -5.29
N VAL A 40 -1.92 -2.04 -5.74
CA VAL A 40 -1.36 -0.92 -4.98
C VAL A 40 -2.32 0.27 -5.02
N CYS A 41 -2.45 0.95 -3.89
CA CYS A 41 -3.13 2.23 -3.75
C CYS A 41 -2.22 3.21 -3.01
N ILE A 42 -2.16 4.45 -3.49
CA ILE A 42 -1.39 5.54 -2.89
C ILE A 42 -2.30 6.77 -2.76
N ILE A 43 -2.28 7.41 -1.60
CA ILE A 43 -2.98 8.66 -1.32
C ILE A 43 -1.92 9.74 -1.00
N ASP A 44 -1.96 10.87 -1.71
CA ASP A 44 -1.05 12.00 -1.47
C ASP A 44 -1.59 12.97 -0.41
N GLU A 45 -0.78 13.97 -0.03
CA GLU A 45 -1.15 15.00 0.95
C GLU A 45 -2.32 15.89 0.51
N ASN A 46 -2.63 15.92 -0.80
CA ASN A 46 -3.76 16.66 -1.37
C ASN A 46 -5.01 15.78 -1.50
N GLN A 47 -5.00 14.58 -0.92
CA GLN A 47 -6.10 13.62 -0.97
C GLN A 47 -6.37 13.06 -2.38
N ASN A 48 -5.41 13.17 -3.30
CA ASN A 48 -5.49 12.48 -4.58
C ASN A 48 -5.21 11.00 -4.38
N VAL A 49 -6.00 10.16 -5.05
CA VAL A 49 -5.90 8.70 -4.99
C VAL A 49 -5.35 8.16 -6.30
N TYR A 50 -4.33 7.34 -6.20
CA TYR A 50 -3.67 6.67 -7.31
C TYR A 50 -3.71 5.17 -7.09
N GLY A 51 -3.97 4.40 -8.15
CA GLY A 51 -4.11 2.96 -8.03
C GLY A 51 -3.63 2.23 -9.26
N LYS A 52 -3.04 1.04 -9.05
CA LYS A 52 -2.69 0.11 -10.13
C LYS A 52 -2.92 -1.32 -9.68
N MET A 53 -3.42 -2.14 -10.60
CA MET A 53 -3.62 -3.58 -10.43
C MET A 53 -2.66 -4.32 -11.37
N PHE A 54 -2.12 -5.45 -10.94
CA PHE A 54 -1.18 -6.28 -11.68
C PHE A 54 -1.69 -7.72 -11.71
N GLY A 55 -1.78 -8.33 -12.90
CA GLY A 55 -2.32 -9.68 -13.10
C GLY A 55 -3.46 -9.69 -14.10
N THR A 56 -4.18 -10.82 -14.17
CA THR A 56 -5.18 -11.06 -15.23
C THR A 56 -6.53 -11.53 -14.71
N ASN A 57 -6.63 -12.00 -13.46
CA ASN A 57 -7.89 -12.47 -12.88
C ASN A 57 -8.68 -11.29 -12.30
N GLN A 58 -9.64 -10.77 -13.06
CA GLN A 58 -10.39 -9.57 -12.69
C GLN A 58 -11.08 -9.64 -11.31
N PRO A 59 -11.76 -10.74 -10.92
CA PRO A 59 -12.30 -10.87 -9.56
C PRO A 59 -11.24 -10.74 -8.46
N SER A 60 -10.10 -11.43 -8.62
CA SER A 60 -9.00 -11.36 -7.66
C SER A 60 -8.41 -9.96 -7.61
N LEU A 61 -8.19 -9.31 -8.76
CA LEU A 61 -7.68 -7.93 -8.83
C LEU A 61 -8.58 -6.94 -8.12
N ARG A 62 -9.91 -7.03 -8.34
CA ARG A 62 -10.89 -6.20 -7.63
C ARG A 62 -10.79 -6.38 -6.12
N ASN A 63 -10.65 -7.62 -5.65
CA ASN A 63 -10.52 -7.89 -4.22
C ASN A 63 -9.20 -7.35 -3.65
N SER A 64 -8.07 -7.60 -4.33
CA SER A 64 -6.76 -7.07 -3.95
C SER A 64 -6.78 -5.53 -3.90
N TYR A 65 -7.42 -4.88 -4.87
CA TYR A 65 -7.50 -3.42 -4.88
C TYR A 65 -8.38 -2.86 -3.76
N LYS A 66 -9.51 -3.52 -3.44
CA LYS A 66 -10.31 -3.17 -2.26
C LYS A 66 -9.43 -3.17 -1.00
N LEU A 67 -8.66 -4.23 -0.79
CA LEU A 67 -7.77 -4.34 0.38
C LEU A 67 -6.66 -3.30 0.36
N ALA A 68 -6.00 -3.08 -0.78
CA ALA A 68 -4.96 -2.07 -0.94
C ALA A 68 -5.49 -0.65 -0.65
N TRP A 69 -6.69 -0.32 -1.13
CA TRP A 69 -7.34 0.96 -0.85
C TRP A 69 -7.70 1.10 0.64
N THR A 70 -8.28 0.09 1.27
CA THR A 70 -8.59 0.12 2.71
C THR A 70 -7.33 0.33 3.54
N LYS A 71 -6.24 -0.39 3.22
CA LYS A 71 -4.93 -0.20 3.87
C LYS A 71 -4.39 1.22 3.70
N ALA A 72 -4.41 1.76 2.47
CA ALA A 72 -3.93 3.12 2.19
C ALA A 72 -4.78 4.19 2.91
N SER A 73 -6.10 4.01 2.94
CA SER A 73 -7.05 4.90 3.63
C SER A 73 -6.82 4.91 5.14
N GLN A 74 -6.66 3.74 5.76
CA GLN A 74 -6.33 3.64 7.19
C GLN A 74 -5.00 4.35 7.51
N VAL A 75 -3.98 4.17 6.68
CA VAL A 75 -2.69 4.89 6.84
C VAL A 75 -2.88 6.39 6.67
N TRP A 76 -3.70 6.83 5.72
CA TRP A 76 -3.98 8.25 5.51
C TRP A 76 -4.66 8.90 6.71
N LEU A 77 -5.60 8.21 7.35
CA LEU A 77 -6.32 8.71 8.53
C LEU A 77 -5.49 8.68 9.82
N THR A 78 -4.53 7.75 9.93
CA THR A 78 -3.83 7.46 11.19
C THR A 78 -2.36 7.87 11.17
N GLY A 79 -1.74 7.89 9.98
CA GLY A 79 -0.29 8.00 9.81
C GLY A 79 0.48 6.74 10.23
N VAL A 80 -0.21 5.64 10.56
CA VAL A 80 0.37 4.43 11.17
C VAL A 80 0.28 3.24 10.21
N LYS A 81 1.22 2.30 10.32
CA LYS A 81 1.17 1.03 9.58
C LYS A 81 -0.05 0.22 10.00
N THR A 82 -0.69 -0.50 9.08
CA THR A 82 -1.97 -1.18 9.38
C THR A 82 -1.88 -2.20 10.52
N GLY A 83 -0.82 -3.03 10.52
CA GLY A 83 -0.58 -3.99 11.61
C GLY A 83 -0.26 -3.36 12.96
N GLU A 84 0.40 -2.19 12.95
CA GLU A 84 0.68 -1.46 14.18
C GLU A 84 -0.58 -0.79 14.73
N TYR A 85 -1.44 -0.26 13.86
CA TYR A 85 -2.70 0.34 14.29
C TYR A 85 -3.64 -0.69 14.91
N GLU A 86 -3.70 -1.91 14.36
CA GLU A 86 -4.44 -3.02 14.98
C GLU A 86 -3.92 -3.31 16.40
N ARG A 87 -2.59 -3.40 16.57
CA ARG A 87 -1.98 -3.56 17.88
C ARG A 87 -2.45 -2.47 18.84
N MET A 88 -2.42 -1.20 18.42
CA MET A 88 -2.84 -0.05 19.24
C MET A 88 -4.32 -0.12 19.65
N VAL A 89 -5.21 -0.58 18.77
CA VAL A 89 -6.64 -0.76 19.09
C VAL A 89 -6.81 -1.89 20.13
N PHE A 90 -6.18 -3.05 19.92
CA PHE A 90 -6.31 -4.18 20.84
C PHE A 90 -5.61 -3.98 22.19
N THR A 91 -4.55 -3.15 22.25
CA THR A 91 -3.90 -2.74 23.50
C THR A 91 -4.59 -1.54 24.17
N LYS A 92 -5.64 -0.98 23.57
CA LYS A 92 -6.38 0.20 24.04
C LYS A 92 -5.52 1.48 24.12
N GLU A 93 -4.45 1.54 23.32
CA GLU A 93 -3.73 2.80 23.06
C GLU A 93 -4.56 3.75 22.20
N VAL A 94 -5.47 3.19 21.40
CA VAL A 94 -6.46 3.89 20.58
C VAL A 94 -7.83 3.23 20.79
N ASP A 95 -8.88 4.04 20.92
CA ASP A 95 -10.24 3.53 21.09
C ASP A 95 -10.74 2.80 19.83
N GLU A 96 -11.62 1.82 20.02
CA GLU A 96 -12.39 1.24 18.92
C GLU A 96 -13.15 2.34 18.17
N ASN A 97 -13.12 2.32 16.84
CA ASN A 97 -13.72 3.34 15.96
C ASN A 97 -13.05 4.72 15.99
N ALA A 98 -11.89 4.86 16.63
CA ALA A 98 -11.09 6.07 16.50
C ALA A 98 -10.71 6.34 15.03
N ASN A 99 -10.38 7.60 14.75
CA ASN A 99 -10.02 8.08 13.41
C ASN A 99 -11.11 7.84 12.34
N GLY A 100 -12.35 7.54 12.74
CA GLY A 100 -13.47 7.28 11.82
C GLY A 100 -13.44 5.91 11.16
N ILE A 101 -12.61 4.98 11.65
CA ILE A 101 -12.44 3.64 11.07
C ILE A 101 -13.39 2.66 11.78
N LEU A 102 -14.55 2.42 11.19
CA LEU A 102 -15.57 1.50 11.72
C LEU A 102 -15.27 0.05 11.32
N ALA A 103 -15.77 -0.92 12.08
CA ALA A 103 -15.86 -2.28 11.55
C ALA A 103 -16.88 -2.33 10.40
N PRO A 104 -16.60 -2.99 9.25
CA PRO A 104 -15.47 -3.87 8.97
C PRO A 104 -14.30 -3.22 8.22
N ASP A 105 -14.18 -1.89 8.21
CA ASP A 105 -13.13 -1.14 7.51
C ASP A 105 -11.78 -1.14 8.25
N LEU A 106 -11.77 -1.47 9.54
CA LEU A 106 -10.53 -1.74 10.29
C LEU A 106 -9.79 -2.91 9.66
N ILE A 107 -8.56 -2.67 9.19
CA ILE A 107 -7.71 -3.68 8.59
C ILE A 107 -6.46 -3.90 9.43
N GLY A 108 -6.30 -5.13 9.93
CA GLY A 108 -5.23 -5.47 10.84
C GLY A 108 -4.02 -6.16 10.23
N TRP A 109 -4.19 -6.85 9.10
CA TRP A 109 -3.04 -7.41 8.39
C TRP A 109 -2.17 -6.32 7.77
N GLU A 110 -0.86 -6.58 7.78
CA GLU A 110 0.18 -5.72 7.22
C GLU A 110 0.00 -5.46 5.72
N GLY A 111 0.67 -4.41 5.25
CA GLY A 111 0.71 -3.99 3.84
C GLY A 111 0.29 -2.54 3.61
N GLY A 112 -0.20 -1.85 4.65
CA GLY A 112 -0.35 -0.40 4.64
C GLY A 112 0.78 0.27 5.43
N GLN A 113 1.38 1.33 4.87
CA GLN A 113 2.39 2.14 5.57
C GLN A 113 2.52 3.56 4.99
N PRO A 114 2.97 4.54 5.79
CA PRO A 114 3.44 5.80 5.26
C PRO A 114 4.75 5.59 4.49
N LEU A 115 4.90 6.29 3.38
CA LEU A 115 6.16 6.43 2.67
C LEU A 115 6.59 7.89 2.75
N VAL A 116 7.90 8.12 2.92
CA VAL A 116 8.48 9.46 3.01
C VAL A 116 9.43 9.64 1.84
N MET A 117 9.12 10.62 0.99
CA MET A 117 9.97 11.01 -0.12
C MET A 117 11.21 11.75 0.37
N LYS A 118 12.28 11.82 -0.45
CA LYS A 118 13.51 12.58 -0.15
C LYS A 118 13.26 14.05 0.19
N ASN A 119 12.22 14.65 -0.40
CA ASN A 119 11.82 16.03 -0.14
C ASN A 119 10.97 16.20 1.13
N GLY A 120 10.75 15.14 1.91
CA GLY A 120 9.99 15.14 3.15
C GLY A 120 8.48 14.96 2.98
N LYS A 121 7.95 14.97 1.75
CA LYS A 121 6.53 14.73 1.50
C LYS A 121 6.13 13.31 1.88
N LYS A 122 4.92 13.15 2.40
CA LYS A 122 4.38 11.86 2.81
C LYS A 122 3.38 11.33 1.79
N LEU A 123 3.43 10.02 1.57
CA LEU A 123 2.43 9.27 0.82
C LEU A 123 1.85 8.21 1.75
N SER A 124 0.54 8.00 1.69
CA SER A 124 -0.11 6.90 2.40
C SER A 124 -0.30 5.76 1.41
N ALA A 125 0.36 4.64 1.64
CA ALA A 125 0.37 3.53 0.70
C ALA A 125 -0.26 2.28 1.28
N GLY A 126 -0.94 1.53 0.42
CA GLY A 126 -1.42 0.19 0.68
C GLY A 126 -1.09 -0.72 -0.49
N PHE A 127 -0.54 -1.89 -0.19
CA PHE A 127 -0.30 -2.96 -1.15
C PHE A 127 -1.04 -4.21 -0.69
N SER A 128 -1.50 -5.02 -1.65
CA SER A 128 -2.13 -6.30 -1.36
C SER A 128 -1.82 -7.33 -2.44
N GLY A 129 -1.41 -8.51 -1.98
CA GLY A 129 -1.37 -9.72 -2.80
C GLY A 129 -0.12 -10.59 -2.61
N PHE A 130 0.84 -10.14 -1.80
CA PHE A 130 1.91 -10.96 -1.24
C PHE A 130 1.73 -11.11 0.28
N ARG A 131 2.74 -11.67 0.97
CA ARG A 131 2.77 -11.64 2.44
C ARG A 131 2.86 -10.19 2.90
N GLY A 132 2.30 -9.90 4.06
CA GLY A 132 2.28 -8.55 4.63
C GLY A 132 3.66 -7.87 4.70
N THR A 133 4.70 -8.62 5.08
CA THR A 133 6.09 -8.13 5.10
C THR A 133 6.59 -7.77 3.69
N THR A 134 6.24 -8.59 2.69
CA THR A 134 6.61 -8.37 1.29
C THR A 134 5.84 -7.19 0.68
N ASP A 135 4.54 -7.06 0.99
CA ASP A 135 3.70 -5.91 0.63
C ASP A 135 4.33 -4.60 1.12
N LEU A 136 4.87 -4.59 2.35
CA LEU A 136 5.58 -3.43 2.90
C LEU A 136 6.94 -3.21 2.23
N GLU A 137 7.74 -4.25 2.06
CA GLU A 137 9.09 -4.17 1.51
C GLU A 137 9.10 -3.65 0.06
N ILE A 138 8.22 -4.19 -0.79
CA ILE A 138 8.16 -3.81 -2.21
C ILE A 138 7.86 -2.33 -2.41
N MET A 139 7.00 -1.75 -1.56
CA MET A 139 6.66 -0.33 -1.63
C MET A 139 7.84 0.58 -1.30
N VAL A 140 8.63 0.22 -0.28
CA VAL A 140 9.84 0.99 0.08
C VAL A 140 10.88 0.91 -1.03
N LYS A 141 11.14 -0.30 -1.57
CA LYS A 141 12.08 -0.48 -2.68
C LYS A 141 11.62 0.26 -3.94
N ALA A 142 10.32 0.20 -4.26
CA ALA A 142 9.78 0.87 -5.43
C ALA A 142 9.89 2.39 -5.34
N LEU A 143 9.63 2.99 -4.17
CA LEU A 143 9.88 4.42 -3.96
C LEU A 143 11.35 4.77 -4.13
N ALA A 144 12.25 4.00 -3.50
CA ALA A 144 13.69 4.25 -3.60
C ALA A 144 14.22 4.18 -5.04
N LEU A 145 13.65 3.30 -5.88
CA LEU A 145 13.95 3.24 -7.32
C LEU A 145 13.31 4.40 -8.10
N ALA A 146 12.09 4.78 -7.77
CA ALA A 146 11.38 5.86 -8.43
C ALA A 146 12.08 7.22 -8.24
N GLU A 147 12.68 7.45 -7.07
CA GLU A 147 13.40 8.70 -6.74
C GLU A 147 14.85 8.75 -7.27
N GLN A 148 15.24 7.83 -8.15
CA GLN A 148 16.50 7.88 -8.89
C GLN A 148 16.34 8.53 -10.27
N TYR A 149 15.10 8.71 -10.72
CA TYR A 149 14.72 9.39 -11.96
C TYR A 149 14.35 10.85 -11.67
#